data_AF-A0A520GV56-F1
#
_entry.id   AF-A0A520GV56-F1
#
_cell.length_a   1.000
_cell.length_b   1.000
_cell.length_c   1.000
_cell.angle_alpha   90.00
_cell.angle_beta   90.00
_cell.angle_gamma   90.00
#
_symmetry.space_group_name_H-M   'P 1'
#
loop_
_entity.id
_entity.type
_entity.pdbx_description
1 polymer ?
#
loop_
_entity_poly.entity_id
_entity_poly.type
_entity_poly.pdbx_seq_one_letter_code
_entity_poly.pdbx_strand_id
1 'polypeptide(L)'
;MIWKWLGTGVVNPANINVPPSVRAPYESDALFRMFRVADTWLLRGEVLNRLNRKVEAIAHLNNMRGRAGRPNSLVTVASTTDEIEDAILQERGLELGFEGYRWYDLMRMANHRNSPKVLIDAVKRRAPVAMHTYLEGWLSNTAHWYLPYNANEIRLNPNLKPKG
;
A
#
# COMPACT_ATOMS: atom_id res chain seq x y z
N MET A 1 7.19 -15.17 14.70
CA MET A 1 7.90 -14.87 13.43
C MET A 1 8.29 -16.19 12.80
N ILE A 2 7.56 -16.60 11.76
CA ILE A 2 7.73 -17.90 11.10
C ILE A 2 8.76 -17.73 9.98
N TRP A 3 9.99 -18.12 10.28
CA TRP A 3 10.96 -18.51 9.27
C TRP A 3 10.56 -19.92 8.80
N LYS A 4 10.03 -20.05 7.59
CA LYS A 4 9.68 -21.34 7.02
C LYS A 4 10.97 -22.05 6.59
N TRP A 5 11.52 -22.82 7.51
CA TRP A 5 12.57 -23.82 7.30
C TRP A 5 12.21 -24.72 6.10
N LEU A 6 13.06 -24.76 5.08
CA LEU A 6 13.07 -25.82 4.06
C LEU A 6 14.04 -26.88 4.55
N GLY A 7 13.51 -28.04 4.93
CA GLY A 7 14.28 -29.15 5.50
C GLY A 7 15.49 -29.54 4.65
N THR A 8 16.58 -29.88 5.31
CA THR A 8 17.75 -30.56 4.73
C THR A 8 17.37 -31.99 4.35
N GLY A 9 16.61 -32.14 3.26
CA GLY A 9 16.31 -33.44 2.68
C GLY A 9 17.57 -34.05 2.08
N VAL A 10 18.03 -35.18 2.63
CA VAL A 10 19.11 -35.96 2.06
C VAL A 10 18.58 -36.61 0.78
N VAL A 11 19.22 -36.34 -0.36
CA VAL A 11 18.86 -36.94 -1.66
C VAL A 11 19.20 -38.42 -1.66
N ASN A 12 18.18 -39.29 -1.71
CA ASN A 12 18.33 -40.72 -2.01
C ASN A 12 18.10 -40.93 -3.52
N PRO A 13 19.06 -41.49 -4.29
CA PRO A 13 19.01 -41.52 -5.77
C PRO A 13 17.82 -42.26 -6.40
N ALA A 14 17.02 -43.00 -5.64
CA ALA A 14 15.95 -43.85 -6.21
C ALA A 14 14.53 -43.25 -6.13
N ASN A 15 14.27 -42.27 -5.25
CA ASN A 15 12.92 -41.74 -5.04
C ASN A 15 12.97 -40.24 -4.67
N ILE A 16 13.23 -39.37 -5.65
CA ILE A 16 13.18 -37.94 -5.41
C ILE A 16 11.72 -37.48 -5.47
N ASN A 17 11.08 -37.37 -4.31
CA ASN A 17 9.82 -36.67 -4.16
C ASN A 17 10.09 -35.15 -4.20
N VAL A 18 10.39 -34.61 -5.38
CA VAL A 18 10.49 -33.16 -5.57
C VAL A 18 9.07 -32.59 -5.50
N PRO A 19 8.76 -31.67 -4.57
CA PRO A 19 7.49 -30.94 -4.65
C PRO A 19 7.41 -30.21 -5.99
N PRO A 20 6.27 -30.26 -6.70
CA PRO A 20 6.19 -29.87 -8.10
C PRO A 20 6.54 -28.38 -8.35
N SER A 21 7.39 -28.17 -9.36
CA SER A 21 7.77 -26.91 -10.02
C SER A 21 8.46 -25.83 -9.17
N VAL A 22 9.70 -26.09 -8.74
CA VAL A 22 10.67 -25.00 -8.57
C VAL A 22 11.17 -24.64 -9.97
N ARG A 23 10.75 -23.50 -10.52
CA ARG A 23 11.24 -23.01 -11.82
C ARG A 23 12.76 -22.84 -11.75
N ALA A 24 13.47 -23.19 -12.82
CA ALA A 24 14.89 -22.91 -12.89
C ALA A 24 15.14 -21.39 -12.76
N PRO A 25 16.29 -20.93 -12.23
CA PRO A 25 16.57 -19.50 -12.03
C PRO A 25 16.43 -18.64 -13.30
N TYR A 26 16.61 -19.24 -14.49
CA TYR A 26 16.48 -18.60 -15.80
C TYR A 26 15.09 -18.78 -16.46
N GLU A 27 14.17 -19.49 -15.82
CA GLU A 27 12.76 -19.68 -16.25
C GLU A 27 11.77 -18.89 -15.37
N SER A 28 12.31 -18.04 -14.49
CA SER A 28 11.54 -17.23 -13.54
C SER A 28 11.24 -15.86 -14.12
N ASP A 29 10.36 -15.81 -15.12
CA ASP A 29 9.78 -14.56 -15.59
C ASP A 29 8.87 -13.98 -14.51
N ALA A 30 9.26 -12.82 -13.96
CA ALA A 30 8.45 -12.05 -13.04
C ALA A 30 7.71 -10.94 -13.79
N LEU A 31 6.40 -11.11 -13.97
CA LEU A 31 5.55 -10.06 -14.53
C LEU A 31 5.35 -8.94 -13.50
N PHE A 32 5.72 -7.71 -13.87
CA PHE A 32 5.39 -6.53 -13.08
C PHE A 32 3.91 -6.17 -13.29
N ARG A 33 3.07 -6.49 -12.30
CA ARG A 33 1.64 -6.19 -12.35
C ARG A 33 1.40 -4.71 -12.11
N MET A 34 1.13 -3.97 -13.18
CA MET A 34 0.71 -2.57 -13.07
C MET A 34 -0.69 -2.44 -12.48
N PHE A 35 -1.65 -3.28 -12.87
CA PHE A 35 -3.02 -3.25 -12.37
C PHE A 35 -3.50 -4.65 -11.99
N ARG A 36 -4.34 -4.76 -10.96
CA ARG A 36 -5.00 -6.01 -10.58
C ARG A 36 -6.34 -5.77 -9.91
N VAL A 37 -7.21 -6.77 -9.95
CA VAL A 37 -8.58 -6.71 -9.42
C VAL A 37 -8.68 -6.34 -7.94
N ALA A 38 -7.67 -6.68 -7.13
CA ALA A 38 -7.70 -6.33 -5.71
C ALA A 38 -7.65 -4.81 -5.47
N ASP A 39 -6.94 -4.07 -6.33
CA ASP A 39 -6.89 -2.61 -6.25
C ASP A 39 -8.28 -2.01 -6.48
N THR A 40 -8.95 -2.40 -7.57
CA THR A 40 -10.31 -1.91 -7.90
C THR A 40 -11.35 -2.34 -6.87
N TRP A 41 -11.21 -3.52 -6.26
CA TRP A 41 -12.10 -3.99 -5.21
C TRP A 41 -12.02 -3.13 -3.95
N LEU A 42 -10.80 -2.77 -3.53
CA LEU A 42 -10.60 -1.93 -2.35
C LEU A 42 -10.97 -0.47 -2.63
N LEU A 43 -10.68 0.06 -3.83
CA LEU A 43 -11.15 1.38 -4.25
C LEU A 43 -12.68 1.46 -4.24
N ARG A 44 -13.36 0.42 -4.73
CA ARG A 44 -14.82 0.35 -4.67
C ARG A 44 -15.33 0.38 -3.24
N GLY A 45 -14.69 -0.35 -2.32
CA GLY A 45 -15.01 -0.29 -0.90
C GLY A 45 -14.88 1.12 -0.32
N GLU A 46 -13.83 1.86 -0.70
CA GLU A 46 -13.60 3.24 -0.27
C GLU A 46 -14.70 4.19 -0.77
N VAL A 47 -15.06 4.08 -2.05
CA VAL A 47 -16.15 4.87 -2.65
C VAL A 47 -17.48 4.57 -1.96
N LEU A 48 -17.80 3.30 -1.73
CA LEU A 48 -19.04 2.91 -1.05
C LEU A 48 -19.13 3.48 0.36
N ASN A 49 -18.01 3.51 1.09
CA ASN A 49 -17.95 4.13 2.41
C ASN A 49 -18.26 5.63 2.34
N ARG A 50 -17.72 6.34 1.34
CA ARG A 50 -18.00 7.77 1.12
C ARG A 50 -19.43 8.05 0.65
N LEU A 51 -20.08 7.10 -0.02
CA LEU A 51 -21.51 7.13 -0.34
C LEU A 51 -22.41 6.70 0.84
N ASN A 52 -21.87 6.59 2.06
CA ASN A 52 -22.56 6.13 3.25
C ASN A 52 -23.12 4.69 3.16
N ARG A 53 -22.63 3.88 2.22
CA ARG A 53 -22.98 2.46 2.03
C ARG A 53 -22.01 1.57 2.82
N LYS A 54 -21.97 1.77 4.14
CA LYS A 54 -20.97 1.15 5.05
C LYS A 54 -21.01 -0.38 5.05
N VAL A 55 -22.21 -0.97 5.01
CA VAL A 55 -22.38 -2.44 4.97
C VAL A 55 -21.62 -3.04 3.79
N GLU A 56 -21.76 -2.44 2.61
CA GLU A 56 -21.11 -2.92 1.40
C GLU A 56 -19.60 -2.64 1.42
N ALA A 57 -19.18 -1.47 1.92
CA ALA A 57 -17.77 -1.14 2.07
C ALA A 57 -17.03 -2.17 2.96
N ILE A 58 -17.62 -2.50 4.10
CA ILE A 58 -17.07 -3.50 5.04
C ILE A 58 -17.08 -4.89 4.39
N ALA A 59 -18.10 -5.23 3.61
CA ALA A 59 -18.13 -6.49 2.86
C ALA A 59 -16.98 -6.57 1.85
N HIS A 60 -16.69 -5.49 1.10
CA HIS A 60 -15.56 -5.44 0.17
C HIS A 60 -14.21 -5.63 0.89
N LEU A 61 -14.01 -4.95 2.01
CA LEU A 61 -12.82 -5.08 2.86
C LEU A 61 -12.65 -6.51 3.37
N ASN A 62 -13.69 -7.10 3.95
CA ASN A 62 -13.65 -8.45 4.51
C ASN A 62 -13.47 -9.52 3.43
N ASN A 63 -13.97 -9.30 2.20
CA ASN A 63 -13.74 -10.22 1.10
C ASN A 63 -12.25 -10.35 0.76
N MET A 64 -11.53 -9.22 0.70
CA MET A 64 -10.07 -9.25 0.47
C MET A 64 -9.32 -9.89 1.62
N ARG A 65 -9.70 -9.57 2.85
CA ARG A 65 -9.11 -10.19 4.05
C ARG A 65 -9.33 -11.71 4.08
N GLY A 66 -10.54 -12.16 3.77
CA GLY A 66 -10.89 -13.57 3.66
C GLY A 66 -10.08 -14.29 2.58
N ARG A 67 -9.89 -13.68 1.41
CA ARG A 67 -9.01 -14.19 0.34
C ARG A 67 -7.57 -14.41 0.84
N ALA A 68 -7.09 -13.52 1.70
CA ALA A 68 -5.77 -13.60 2.31
C ALA A 68 -5.71 -14.47 3.60
N GLY A 69 -6.81 -15.15 3.97
CA GLY A 69 -6.88 -15.96 5.18
C GLY A 69 -6.83 -15.16 6.49
N ARG A 70 -7.19 -13.88 6.45
CA ARG A 70 -7.18 -12.96 7.60
C ARG A 70 -8.57 -12.86 8.23
N PRO A 71 -8.66 -12.66 9.56
CA PRO A 71 -9.93 -12.41 10.22
C PRO A 71 -10.56 -11.12 9.69
N ASN A 72 -11.89 -11.02 9.79
CA ASN A 72 -12.63 -9.81 9.43
C ASN A 72 -12.06 -8.57 10.15
N SER A 73 -12.26 -7.41 9.54
CA SER A 73 -11.93 -6.13 10.16
C SER A 73 -12.78 -5.88 11.41
N LEU A 74 -12.23 -5.14 12.36
CA LEU A 74 -12.93 -4.74 13.59
C LEU A 74 -13.89 -3.56 13.36
N VAL A 75 -13.80 -2.89 12.20
CA VAL A 75 -14.72 -1.81 11.85
C VAL A 75 -16.12 -2.36 11.63
N THR A 76 -17.12 -1.60 12.10
CA THR A 76 -18.53 -1.96 12.00
C THR A 76 -19.31 -0.82 11.34
N VAL A 77 -20.62 -1.01 11.11
CA VAL A 77 -21.48 0.07 10.61
C VAL A 77 -21.57 1.26 11.56
N ALA A 78 -21.28 1.05 12.85
CA ALA A 78 -21.21 2.10 13.87
C ALA A 78 -19.89 2.89 13.81
N SER A 79 -18.84 2.34 13.19
CA SER A 79 -17.58 3.05 12.98
C SER A 79 -17.79 4.30 12.12
N THR A 80 -16.95 5.31 12.35
CA THR A 80 -16.98 6.53 11.54
C THR A 80 -16.56 6.24 10.11
N THR A 81 -16.93 7.12 9.18
CA THR A 81 -16.50 7.01 7.77
C THR A 81 -14.97 6.99 7.68
N ASP A 82 -14.27 7.80 8.48
CA ASP A 82 -12.82 7.87 8.43
C ASP A 82 -12.16 6.61 9.04
N GLU A 83 -12.74 6.00 10.07
CA GLU A 83 -12.25 4.72 10.63
C GLU A 83 -12.35 3.57 9.62
N ILE A 84 -13.47 3.49 8.88
CA ILE A 84 -13.63 2.49 7.82
C ILE A 84 -12.63 2.75 6.69
N GLU A 85 -12.43 4.01 6.32
CA GLU A 85 -11.48 4.40 5.30
C GLU A 85 -10.02 4.10 5.70
N ASP A 86 -9.66 4.30 6.97
CA ASP A 86 -8.36 3.92 7.52
C ASP A 86 -8.14 2.40 7.46
N ALA A 87 -9.16 1.61 7.78
CA ALA A 87 -9.09 0.15 7.67
C ALA A 87 -8.90 -0.29 6.21
N ILE A 88 -9.60 0.36 5.26
CA ILE A 88 -9.44 0.09 3.82
C ILE A 88 -8.04 0.50 3.36
N LEU A 89 -7.55 1.69 3.72
CA LEU A 89 -6.21 2.18 3.39
C LEU A 89 -5.12 1.29 3.98
N GLN A 90 -5.33 0.74 5.17
CA GLN A 90 -4.42 -0.23 5.77
C GLN A 90 -4.41 -1.53 4.97
N GLU A 91 -5.58 -2.07 4.59
CA GLU A 91 -5.66 -3.29 3.78
C GLU A 91 -5.02 -3.10 2.40
N ARG A 92 -5.25 -1.95 1.75
CA ARG A 92 -4.58 -1.57 0.49
C ARG A 92 -3.06 -1.62 0.62
N GLY A 93 -2.51 -1.09 1.72
CA GLY A 93 -1.07 -1.13 1.96
C GLY A 93 -0.50 -2.54 2.18
N LEU A 94 -1.29 -3.47 2.71
CA LEU A 94 -0.90 -4.86 2.90
C LEU A 94 -1.03 -5.66 1.61
N GLU A 95 -2.12 -5.46 0.89
CA GLU A 95 -2.42 -6.15 -0.35
C GLU A 95 -1.48 -5.72 -1.47
N LEU A 96 -1.31 -4.41 -1.68
CA LEU A 96 -0.52 -3.81 -2.78
C LEU A 96 0.93 -3.53 -2.35
N GLY A 97 1.42 -4.28 -1.36
CA GLY A 97 2.78 -4.16 -0.86
C GLY A 97 3.81 -4.41 -1.98
N PHE A 98 4.78 -3.51 -2.10
CA PHE A 98 5.84 -3.57 -3.12
C PHE A 98 5.38 -3.42 -4.59
N GLU A 99 4.15 -2.97 -4.83
CA GLU A 99 3.62 -2.72 -6.18
C GLU A 99 3.58 -1.22 -6.55
N GLY A 100 4.19 -0.34 -5.74
CA GLY A 100 4.33 1.10 -6.05
C GLY A 100 3.16 2.01 -5.64
N TYR A 101 2.09 1.45 -5.06
CA TYR A 101 0.87 2.20 -4.73
C TYR A 101 0.95 3.06 -3.46
N ARG A 102 1.77 2.64 -2.47
CA ARG A 102 1.64 3.13 -1.10
C ARG A 102 1.84 4.64 -0.94
N TRP A 103 2.81 5.21 -1.64
CA TRP A 103 3.08 6.65 -1.58
C TRP A 103 1.89 7.46 -2.07
N TYR A 104 1.36 7.10 -3.24
CA TYR A 104 0.24 7.79 -3.87
C TYR A 104 -1.06 7.64 -3.08
N ASP A 105 -1.31 6.46 -2.51
CA ASP A 105 -2.46 6.24 -1.62
C ASP A 105 -2.41 7.18 -0.41
N LEU A 106 -1.26 7.27 0.28
CA LEU A 106 -1.10 8.15 1.44
C LEU A 106 -1.21 9.63 1.06
N MET A 107 -0.60 10.03 -0.05
CA MET A 107 -0.64 11.41 -0.55
C MET A 107 -2.07 11.82 -0.93
N ARG A 108 -2.80 10.95 -1.64
CA ARG A 108 -4.21 11.18 -2.01
C ARG A 108 -5.08 11.32 -0.76
N MET A 109 -4.88 10.45 0.22
CA MET A 109 -5.63 10.48 1.48
C MET A 109 -5.30 11.71 2.32
N ALA A 110 -4.04 12.12 2.38
CA ALA A 110 -3.63 13.34 3.07
C ALA A 110 -4.25 14.60 2.44
N ASN A 111 -4.28 14.68 1.10
CA ASN A 111 -4.97 15.75 0.38
C ASN A 111 -6.48 15.74 0.63
N HIS A 112 -7.11 14.56 0.50
CA HIS A 112 -8.55 14.38 0.69
C HIS A 112 -9.01 14.83 2.09
N ARG A 113 -8.22 14.51 3.13
CA ARG A 113 -8.49 14.90 4.52
C ARG A 113 -7.96 16.28 4.88
N ASN A 114 -7.34 17.00 3.95
CA ASN A 114 -6.59 18.24 4.20
C ASN A 114 -5.65 18.14 5.42
N SER A 115 -4.97 16.99 5.55
CA SER A 115 -4.16 16.66 6.71
C SER A 115 -2.93 15.84 6.32
N PRO A 116 -1.73 16.45 6.32
CA PRO A 116 -0.45 15.77 6.12
C PRO A 116 -0.20 14.59 7.07
N LYS A 117 -0.89 14.57 8.22
CA LYS A 117 -0.66 13.57 9.27
C LYS A 117 -0.82 12.14 8.79
N VAL A 118 -1.75 11.87 7.86
CA VAL A 118 -1.92 10.52 7.29
C VAL A 118 -0.63 10.00 6.67
N LEU A 119 0.06 10.85 5.89
CA LEU A 119 1.34 10.52 5.26
C LEU A 119 2.47 10.49 6.30
N ILE A 120 2.56 11.53 7.13
CA ILE A 120 3.61 11.70 8.14
C ILE A 120 3.64 10.52 9.12
N ASP A 121 2.49 10.15 9.68
CA ASP A 121 2.38 9.06 10.66
C ASP A 121 2.73 7.71 10.04
N ALA A 122 2.34 7.50 8.77
CA ALA A 122 2.69 6.28 8.04
C ALA A 122 4.20 6.16 7.82
N VAL A 123 4.89 7.27 7.50
CA VAL A 123 6.35 7.30 7.32
C VAL A 123 7.08 7.16 8.67
N LYS A 124 6.67 7.93 9.69
CA LYS A 124 7.26 7.90 11.05
C LYS A 124 7.21 6.51 11.66
N ARG A 125 6.13 5.75 11.44
CA ARG A 125 6.00 4.36 11.93
C ARG A 125 7.11 3.42 11.44
N ARG A 126 7.77 3.75 10.32
CA ARG A 126 8.85 2.96 9.72
C ARG A 126 10.23 3.62 9.84
N ALA A 127 10.29 4.88 10.27
CA ALA A 127 11.51 5.64 10.39
C ALA A 127 12.10 5.58 11.82
N PRO A 128 13.42 5.71 11.98
CA PRO A 128 14.05 5.86 13.30
C PRO A 128 13.47 7.05 14.07
N VAL A 129 13.29 6.90 15.39
CA VAL A 129 12.71 7.93 16.27
C VAL A 129 13.48 9.25 16.19
N ALA A 130 14.81 9.19 16.06
CA ALA A 130 15.66 10.37 15.90
C ALA A 130 15.30 11.25 14.68
N MET A 131 14.67 10.68 13.65
CA MET A 131 14.27 11.41 12.44
C MET A 131 12.84 11.96 12.51
N HIS A 132 12.06 11.67 13.55
CA HIS A 132 10.63 12.00 13.60
C HIS A 132 10.36 13.50 13.47
N THR A 133 11.10 14.34 14.21
CA THR A 133 10.97 15.80 14.15
C THR A 133 11.32 16.35 12.76
N TYR A 134 12.40 15.83 12.16
CA TYR A 134 12.81 16.22 10.82
C TYR A 134 11.74 15.85 9.78
N LEU A 135 11.25 14.60 9.81
CA LEU A 135 10.23 14.11 8.88
C LEU A 135 8.93 14.88 9.01
N GLU A 136 8.53 15.24 10.23
CA GLU A 136 7.33 16.02 10.48
C GLU A 136 7.44 17.44 9.90
N GLY A 137 8.55 18.14 10.13
CA GLY A 137 8.80 19.44 9.51
C GLY A 137 8.88 19.37 7.98
N TRP A 138 9.58 18.36 7.45
CA TRP A 138 9.77 18.18 6.02
C TRP A 138 8.47 17.84 5.29
N LEU A 139 7.75 16.82 5.75
CA LEU A 139 6.54 16.33 5.08
C LEU A 139 5.30 17.17 5.37
N SER A 140 5.35 18.12 6.31
CA SER A 140 4.27 19.10 6.49
C SER A 140 4.15 20.04 5.29
N ASN A 141 5.25 20.28 4.56
CA ASN A 141 5.21 21.02 3.30
C ASN A 141 4.81 20.09 2.15
N THR A 142 3.65 20.37 1.53
CA THR A 142 3.14 19.59 0.40
C THR A 142 4.01 19.66 -0.85
N ALA A 143 4.84 20.71 -1.00
CA ALA A 143 5.81 20.81 -2.09
C ALA A 143 6.81 19.65 -2.09
N HIS A 144 7.15 19.13 -0.90
CA HIS A 144 8.09 18.00 -0.75
C HIS A 144 7.47 16.63 -1.08
N TRP A 145 6.18 16.59 -1.44
CA TRP A 145 5.51 15.33 -1.81
C TRP A 145 5.73 14.96 -3.28
N TYR A 146 6.09 15.96 -4.10
CA TYR A 146 6.25 15.83 -5.53
C TYR A 146 7.74 15.83 -5.89
N LEU A 147 8.06 15.18 -7.01
CA LEU A 147 9.40 15.29 -7.57
C LEU A 147 9.65 16.73 -8.03
N PRO A 148 10.86 17.27 -7.82
CA PRO A 148 11.20 18.61 -8.27
C PRO A 148 11.18 18.67 -9.81
N TYR A 149 10.76 19.80 -10.35
CA TYR A 149 10.90 20.05 -11.77
C TYR A 149 12.37 20.22 -12.14
N ASN A 150 12.71 19.77 -13.35
CA ASN A 150 14.06 19.94 -13.88
C ASN A 150 14.38 21.44 -14.03
N ALA A 151 15.52 21.87 -13.50
CA ALA A 151 15.92 23.28 -13.50
C ALA A 151 16.01 23.88 -14.92
N ASN A 152 16.40 23.08 -15.93
CA ASN A 152 16.43 23.53 -17.31
C ASN A 152 15.03 23.82 -17.86
N GLU A 153 14.05 22.97 -17.52
CA GLU A 153 12.66 23.16 -17.97
C GLU A 153 12.04 24.43 -17.38
N ILE A 154 12.32 24.72 -16.11
CA ILE A 154 11.86 25.96 -15.45
C ILE A 154 12.47 27.19 -16.13
N ARG A 155 13.74 27.12 -16.52
CA ARG A 155 14.44 28.23 -17.19
C ARG A 155 13.91 28.46 -18.61
N LEU A 156 13.62 27.38 -19.34
CA LEU A 156 13.17 27.43 -20.73
C LEU A 156 11.70 27.84 -20.87
N ASN A 157 10.86 27.46 -19.91
CA ASN A 157 9.44 27.76 -19.93
C ASN A 157 9.05 28.71 -18.78
N PRO A 158 8.88 30.02 -19.05
CA PRO A 158 8.47 31.00 -18.03
C PRO A 158 7.11 30.70 -17.38
N ASN A 159 6.25 29.93 -18.06
CA ASN A 159 4.93 29.54 -17.58
C ASN A 159 4.98 28.30 -16.67
N LEU A 160 6.09 27.56 -16.62
CA LEU A 160 6.24 26.42 -15.73
C LEU A 160 6.51 26.90 -14.30
N LYS A 161 5.50 26.78 -13.44
CA LYS A 161 5.61 27.14 -12.01
C LYS A 161 5.71 25.88 -11.16
N PRO A 162 6.75 25.74 -10.29
CA PRO A 162 6.85 24.66 -9.32
C PRO A 162 5.57 24.49 -8.50
N LYS A 163 5.25 23.25 -8.14
CA LYS A 163 4.14 22.96 -7.25
C LYS A 163 4.60 23.18 -5.79
N GLY A 164 4.26 24.33 -5.22
CA GLY A 164 4.59 24.70 -3.84
C GLY A 164 4.03 26.06 -3.46
#